data_AF-A0A9X3N478-F1
#
_entry.id   AF-A0A9X3N478-F1
#
_cell.length_a   1.000
_cell.length_b   1.000
_cell.length_c   1.000
_cell.angle_alpha   90.00
_cell.angle_beta   90.00
_cell.angle_gamma   90.00
#
_symmetry.space_group_name_H-M   'P 1'
#
loop_
_entity.id
_entity.type
_entity.pdbx_description
1 polymer ?
#
loop_
_entity_poly.entity_id
_entity_poly.type
_entity_poly.pdbx_seq_one_letter_code
_entity_poly.pdbx_strand_id
1 'polypeptide(L)'
;MRVLDELGREIERVATEAGDVRPRRRWWRPGALFVLLPLCVGTVAVAATTQLLQGEPVRNPPGLQLDPKQGLGVIVGAGKLLPPRTADPAGGPPWGLRVVKTSRGLGCVQLGRVHEGKLGVLGQDFAFDDDGKFHERGAEIIQKTDCQLADAAGNAFIAISHIGLPASGDLTGCNPQSAYKQTPMCERSSLRNVFYGLLGPEATAVTYKDADGKVVRQRVSGPEGAYLVVKPTEPDRRQIGYWSPGVSPGSGLRSVEYRDGSTCMIPNPRRIGGARACPVKGYVTPELTPATREELATPIRVRVGREPVGVKGADKQRRVTFSFRARRAGDSRSQYTFEAKLVKRGKHCSSGTTFGAIAKDVAAGEVVSSELFFPYRCRGRLQLKVGYSQERRPDARRVVGLNDDKVGTVRVDLR
;
A
#
# COMPACT_ATOMS: atom_id res chain seq x y z
N MET A 1 -38.02 -16.94 22.21
CA MET A 1 -38.75 -16.57 20.98
C MET A 1 -40.15 -16.03 21.34
N ARG A 2 -40.22 -14.86 21.97
CA ARG A 2 -41.49 -14.13 22.24
C ARG A 2 -41.34 -12.60 22.11
N VAL A 3 -40.11 -12.10 22.08
CA VAL A 3 -39.80 -10.67 21.92
C VAL A 3 -39.81 -10.22 20.45
N LEU A 4 -39.74 -11.15 19.49
CA LEU A 4 -39.81 -10.84 18.05
C LEU A 4 -41.25 -10.74 17.51
N ASP A 5 -42.23 -11.33 18.20
CA ASP A 5 -43.66 -11.27 17.80
C ASP A 5 -44.37 -10.00 18.33
N GLU A 6 -43.74 -9.30 19.29
CA GLU A 6 -44.24 -8.02 19.82
C GLU A 6 -43.78 -6.85 18.94
N LEU A 7 -42.56 -6.92 18.40
CA LEU A 7 -42.06 -5.91 17.44
C LEU A 7 -42.75 -5.96 16.08
N GLY A 8 -43.23 -7.14 15.67
CA GLY A 8 -43.98 -7.32 14.42
C GLY A 8 -45.36 -6.65 14.42
N ARG A 9 -46.02 -6.58 15.59
CA ARG A 9 -47.37 -6.01 15.73
C ARG A 9 -47.39 -4.48 15.85
N GLU A 10 -46.30 -3.87 16.34
CA GLU A 10 -46.18 -2.41 16.40
C GLU A 10 -45.94 -1.80 15.00
N ILE A 11 -45.25 -2.52 14.11
CA ILE A 11 -44.94 -2.08 12.73
C ILE A 11 -46.16 -2.17 11.80
N GLU A 12 -47.03 -3.18 11.97
CA GLU A 12 -48.30 -3.28 11.23
C GLU A 12 -49.30 -2.19 11.62
N ARG A 13 -49.26 -1.71 12.87
CA ARG A 13 -50.15 -0.64 13.36
C ARG A 13 -49.79 0.73 12.78
N VAL A 14 -48.49 1.03 12.62
CA VAL A 14 -48.03 2.28 12.00
C VAL A 14 -48.24 2.30 10.48
N ALA A 15 -48.28 1.13 9.83
CA ALA A 15 -48.62 1.00 8.42
C ALA A 15 -50.13 1.14 8.13
N THR A 16 -51.00 0.91 9.12
CA THR A 16 -52.46 1.06 8.97
C THR A 16 -52.99 2.46 9.29
N GLU A 17 -52.22 3.34 9.96
CA GLU A 17 -52.58 4.74 10.22
C GLU A 17 -52.07 5.75 9.16
N ALA A 18 -51.20 5.34 8.24
CA ALA A 18 -50.69 6.21 7.18
C ALA A 18 -51.51 6.19 5.87
N GLY A 19 -52.70 5.58 5.88
CA GLY A 19 -53.53 5.38 4.69
C GLY A 19 -54.89 6.08 4.78
N ASP A 20 -54.92 7.40 4.68
CA ASP A 20 -56.20 8.12 4.48
C ASP A 20 -56.06 9.22 3.41
N VAL A 21 -56.02 8.80 2.15
CA VAL A 21 -56.25 9.67 1.00
C VAL A 21 -57.55 9.24 0.32
N ARG A 22 -58.62 9.96 0.65
CA ARG A 22 -59.96 9.80 0.07
C ARG A 22 -59.94 9.87 -1.46
N PRO A 23 -60.53 8.92 -2.21
CA PRO A 23 -60.79 9.09 -3.63
C PRO A 23 -62.18 9.74 -3.81
N ARG A 24 -62.21 10.99 -4.28
CA ARG A 24 -63.48 11.64 -4.65
C ARG A 24 -63.85 11.27 -6.09
N ARG A 25 -64.98 10.58 -6.20
CA ARG A 25 -65.57 10.02 -7.41
C ARG A 25 -65.90 11.10 -8.44
N ARG A 26 -65.46 10.87 -9.68
CA ARG A 26 -65.61 11.70 -10.87
C ARG A 26 -66.92 11.38 -11.59
N TRP A 27 -67.76 12.38 -11.87
CA TRP A 27 -68.65 12.35 -13.03
C TRP A 27 -69.05 13.75 -13.53
N TRP A 28 -69.06 13.85 -14.86
CA TRP A 28 -69.55 14.90 -15.77
C TRP A 28 -68.55 15.98 -16.26
N ARG A 29 -68.37 15.97 -17.59
CA ARG A 29 -67.68 16.92 -18.49
C ARG A 29 -68.70 17.99 -18.98
N PRO A 30 -68.38 18.98 -19.86
CA PRO A 30 -67.10 19.38 -20.49
C PRO A 30 -66.78 20.90 -20.42
N GLY A 31 -65.55 21.31 -20.78
CA GLY A 31 -65.27 22.71 -21.14
C GLY A 31 -63.80 23.10 -21.21
N ALA A 32 -63.32 23.30 -22.44
CA ALA A 32 -62.30 24.26 -22.89
C ALA A 32 -60.83 24.24 -22.37
N LEU A 33 -59.94 23.94 -23.33
CA LEU A 33 -58.71 24.65 -23.74
C LEU A 33 -57.57 25.00 -22.76
N PHE A 34 -56.36 24.61 -23.25
CA PHE A 34 -55.09 25.35 -23.33
C PHE A 34 -53.90 25.00 -22.38
N VAL A 35 -52.77 24.68 -23.07
CA VAL A 35 -51.34 25.00 -22.77
C VAL A 35 -50.46 23.94 -22.06
N LEU A 36 -49.64 23.28 -22.90
CA LEU A 36 -48.20 22.92 -22.80
C LEU A 36 -47.50 22.79 -21.43
N LEU A 37 -46.89 21.63 -21.16
CA LEU A 37 -45.49 21.48 -20.67
C LEU A 37 -45.00 20.01 -20.69
N PRO A 38 -43.76 19.72 -21.14
CA PRO A 38 -43.19 18.37 -21.08
C PRO A 38 -42.67 18.05 -19.67
N LEU A 39 -43.16 16.95 -19.09
CA LEU A 39 -42.65 16.40 -17.83
C LEU A 39 -41.32 15.69 -18.08
N CYS A 40 -40.23 16.42 -17.85
CA CYS A 40 -38.92 15.86 -17.57
C CYS A 40 -39.02 15.01 -16.29
N VAL A 41 -38.86 13.69 -16.40
CA VAL A 41 -38.60 12.81 -15.25
C VAL A 41 -37.14 13.04 -14.85
N GLY A 42 -36.91 14.10 -14.07
CA GLY A 42 -35.63 14.34 -13.41
C GLY A 42 -35.53 13.44 -12.19
N THR A 43 -34.69 12.42 -12.26
CA THR A 43 -34.19 11.71 -11.07
C THR A 43 -33.41 12.71 -10.22
N VAL A 44 -34.03 13.21 -9.15
CA VAL A 44 -33.33 13.97 -8.12
C VAL A 44 -32.49 12.97 -7.32
N ALA A 45 -31.25 12.76 -7.74
CA ALA A 45 -30.23 12.20 -6.86
C ALA A 45 -29.98 13.24 -5.75
N VAL A 46 -30.56 13.02 -4.58
CA VAL A 46 -30.23 13.79 -3.38
C VAL A 46 -28.78 13.43 -3.03
N ALA A 47 -27.84 14.26 -3.48
CA ALA A 47 -26.48 14.26 -2.95
C ALA A 47 -26.58 14.79 -1.52
N ALA A 48 -26.64 13.89 -0.54
CA ALA A 48 -26.43 14.26 0.85
C ALA A 48 -25.01 14.81 0.97
N THR A 49 -24.84 16.13 0.94
CA THR A 49 -23.59 16.79 1.29
C THR A 49 -23.47 16.73 2.81
N THR A 50 -23.05 15.58 3.34
CA THR A 50 -22.64 15.49 4.74
C THR A 50 -21.36 16.32 4.86
N GLN A 51 -21.49 17.50 5.46
CA GLN A 51 -20.36 18.33 5.82
C GLN A 51 -19.63 17.61 6.95
N LEU A 52 -18.60 16.83 6.59
CA LEU A 52 -17.78 16.12 7.57
C LEU A 52 -16.99 17.15 8.36
N LEU A 53 -17.07 17.03 9.68
CA LEU A 53 -16.25 17.84 10.56
C LEU A 53 -14.78 17.47 10.36
N GLN A 54 -13.91 18.47 10.45
CA GLN A 54 -12.45 18.31 10.36
C GLN A 54 -11.91 17.93 11.75
N GLY A 55 -11.11 16.88 11.81
CA GLY A 55 -10.37 16.43 12.98
C GLY A 55 -8.92 16.89 12.96
N GLU A 56 -8.15 16.53 13.98
CA GLU A 56 -6.70 16.79 14.03
C GLU A 56 -5.97 16.08 12.88
N PRO A 57 -5.04 16.73 12.17
CA PRO A 57 -4.30 16.07 11.09
C PRO A 57 -3.54 14.81 11.55
N VAL A 58 -3.41 13.83 10.65
CA VAL A 58 -2.63 12.62 10.87
C VAL A 58 -1.17 13.01 11.15
N ARG A 59 -0.58 12.43 12.20
CA ARG A 59 0.81 12.70 12.59
C ARG A 59 1.69 11.48 12.34
N ASN A 60 2.96 11.73 12.01
CA ASN A 60 3.96 10.67 12.00
C ASN A 60 4.14 10.09 13.42
N PRO A 61 4.50 8.81 13.57
CA PRO A 61 4.76 8.21 14.87
C PRO A 61 5.79 9.03 15.67
N PRO A 62 5.62 9.17 17.00
CA PRO A 62 6.57 9.90 17.83
C PRO A 62 8.00 9.36 17.68
N GLY A 63 8.95 10.27 17.56
CA GLY A 63 10.37 9.93 17.41
C GLY A 63 10.80 9.49 16.00
N LEU A 64 9.88 9.45 15.01
CA LEU A 64 10.25 9.23 13.62
C LEU A 64 11.01 10.45 13.09
N GLN A 65 12.33 10.30 12.90
CA GLN A 65 13.16 11.27 12.21
C GLN A 65 13.38 10.82 10.76
N LEU A 66 12.93 11.63 9.81
CA LEU A 66 13.14 11.39 8.39
C LEU A 66 14.48 12.02 7.97
N ASP A 67 15.30 11.26 7.25
CA ASP A 67 16.59 11.71 6.75
C ASP A 67 16.55 11.69 5.21
N PRO A 68 16.89 12.80 4.52
CA PRO A 68 16.89 12.86 3.06
C PRO A 68 17.78 11.81 2.39
N LYS A 69 18.78 11.28 3.11
CA LYS A 69 19.75 10.31 2.60
C LYS A 69 19.53 8.89 3.14
N GLN A 70 18.48 8.61 3.90
CA GLN A 70 18.20 7.26 4.44
C GLN A 70 16.78 6.79 4.18
N GLY A 71 16.58 5.47 4.18
CA GLY A 71 15.28 4.85 3.98
C GLY A 71 14.63 5.27 2.67
N LEU A 72 13.48 5.92 2.76
CA LEU A 72 12.77 6.47 1.60
C LEU A 72 13.23 7.89 1.25
N GLY A 73 14.05 8.53 2.09
CA GLY A 73 14.29 9.96 2.06
C GLY A 73 13.19 10.74 2.77
N VAL A 74 13.21 12.06 2.58
CA VAL A 74 12.08 12.96 2.85
C VAL A 74 11.25 13.18 1.59
N ILE A 75 9.98 13.51 1.76
CA ILE A 75 9.09 13.95 0.67
C ILE A 75 9.57 15.30 0.14
N VAL A 76 9.56 15.46 -1.18
CA VAL A 76 9.89 16.72 -1.86
C VAL A 76 8.63 17.29 -2.55
N GLY A 77 8.29 18.53 -2.22
CA GLY A 77 7.08 19.21 -2.69
C GLY A 77 5.79 18.78 -2.01
N ALA A 78 4.66 19.36 -2.42
CA ALA A 78 3.34 19.17 -1.79
C ALA A 78 2.61 17.87 -2.23
N GLY A 79 3.18 17.12 -3.18
CA GLY A 79 2.49 16.02 -3.83
C GLY A 79 1.38 16.46 -4.79
N LYS A 80 0.96 15.55 -5.66
CA LYS A 80 -0.10 15.78 -6.65
C LYS A 80 -1.27 14.84 -6.36
N LEU A 81 -2.41 15.40 -5.95
CA LEU A 81 -3.64 14.62 -5.84
C LEU A 81 -4.09 14.24 -7.26
N LEU A 82 -4.20 12.95 -7.52
CA LEU A 82 -4.54 12.45 -8.85
C LEU A 82 -6.05 12.55 -9.10
N PRO A 83 -6.52 12.61 -10.35
CA PRO A 83 -7.96 12.65 -10.64
C PRO A 83 -8.79 11.39 -10.30
N PRO A 84 -8.26 10.13 -10.32
CA PRO A 84 -9.07 8.96 -10.00
C PRO A 84 -9.75 9.08 -8.63
N ARG A 85 -11.08 8.97 -8.66
CA ARG A 85 -11.94 8.88 -7.48
C ARG A 85 -12.78 7.63 -7.62
N THR A 86 -12.90 6.90 -6.53
CA THR A 86 -13.78 5.74 -6.47
C THR A 86 -14.70 5.90 -5.28
N ALA A 87 -16.02 5.87 -5.53
CA ALA A 87 -16.99 5.90 -4.45
C ALA A 87 -16.74 4.75 -3.47
N ASP A 88 -16.96 4.99 -2.18
CA ASP A 88 -16.97 3.89 -1.24
C ASP A 88 -18.23 3.04 -1.46
N PRO A 89 -18.09 1.70 -1.47
CA PRO A 89 -19.25 0.81 -1.59
C PRO A 89 -20.32 0.98 -0.50
N ALA A 90 -19.97 1.50 0.68
CA ALA A 90 -20.91 1.79 1.77
C ALA A 90 -21.23 3.29 1.91
N GLY A 91 -20.80 4.13 0.96
CA GLY A 91 -21.00 5.58 1.00
C GLY A 91 -19.95 6.37 1.79
N GLY A 92 -20.17 7.69 1.87
CA GLY A 92 -19.20 8.65 2.42
C GLY A 92 -18.19 9.17 1.39
N PRO A 93 -17.11 9.83 1.86
CA PRO A 93 -16.10 10.42 0.98
C PRO A 93 -15.49 9.40 0.01
N PRO A 94 -15.26 9.77 -1.26
CA PRO A 94 -14.62 8.87 -2.20
C PRO A 94 -13.18 8.55 -1.79
N TRP A 95 -12.68 7.40 -2.23
CA TRP A 95 -11.26 7.10 -2.19
C TRP A 95 -10.51 7.89 -3.25
N GLY A 96 -9.25 8.21 -2.99
CA GLY A 96 -8.36 8.85 -3.95
C GLY A 96 -6.90 8.54 -3.70
N LEU A 97 -6.08 9.03 -4.63
CA LEU A 97 -4.64 8.82 -4.64
C LEU A 97 -3.90 10.15 -4.71
N ARG A 98 -2.78 10.27 -4.02
CA ARG A 98 -1.81 11.35 -4.19
C ARG A 98 -0.46 10.76 -4.55
N VAL A 99 0.24 11.33 -5.53
CA VAL A 99 1.62 10.97 -5.84
C VAL A 99 2.56 11.96 -5.18
N VAL A 100 3.58 11.44 -4.50
CA VAL A 100 4.66 12.23 -3.91
C VAL A 100 6.01 11.72 -4.43
N LYS A 101 6.99 12.62 -4.49
CA LYS A 101 8.38 12.26 -4.82
C LYS A 101 9.21 12.34 -3.55
N THR A 102 10.32 11.61 -3.50
CA THR A 102 11.26 11.67 -2.39
C THR A 102 12.62 12.19 -2.83
N SER A 103 13.38 12.72 -1.86
CA SER A 103 14.78 13.16 -2.03
C SER A 103 15.72 12.07 -2.54
N ARG A 104 15.36 10.79 -2.36
CA ARG A 104 16.11 9.64 -2.88
C ARG A 104 15.60 9.16 -4.24
N GLY A 105 14.81 9.96 -4.96
CA GLY A 105 14.37 9.66 -6.33
C GLY A 105 13.25 8.61 -6.44
N LEU A 106 12.51 8.36 -5.37
CA LEU A 106 11.35 7.47 -5.39
C LEU A 106 10.09 8.25 -5.73
N GLY A 107 9.17 7.60 -6.46
CA GLY A 107 7.77 7.99 -6.51
C GLY A 107 6.97 7.12 -5.55
N CYS A 108 6.11 7.74 -4.74
CA CYS A 108 5.21 7.03 -3.85
C CYS A 108 3.77 7.43 -4.11
N VAL A 109 2.85 6.50 -3.86
CA VAL A 109 1.41 6.75 -3.89
C VAL A 109 0.88 6.73 -2.48
N GLN A 110 0.23 7.81 -2.06
CA GLN A 110 -0.60 7.83 -0.87
C GLN A 110 -2.04 7.47 -1.25
N LEU A 111 -2.64 6.57 -0.49
CA LEU A 111 -4.05 6.17 -0.59
C LEU A 111 -4.82 6.74 0.59
N GLY A 112 -6.03 7.26 0.37
CA GLY A 112 -6.90 7.70 1.44
C GLY A 112 -8.28 8.12 0.96
N ARG A 113 -9.04 8.70 1.88
CA ARG A 113 -10.36 9.30 1.65
C ARG A 113 -10.16 10.73 1.15
N VAL A 114 -11.01 11.19 0.25
CA VAL A 114 -10.93 12.54 -0.33
C VAL A 114 -12.12 13.37 0.12
N HIS A 115 -11.83 14.44 0.85
CA HIS A 115 -12.80 15.42 1.31
C HIS A 115 -12.27 16.83 1.05
N GLU A 116 -13.06 17.69 0.42
CA GLU A 116 -12.68 19.09 0.10
C GLU A 116 -11.31 19.22 -0.59
N GLY A 117 -10.99 18.31 -1.52
CA GLY A 117 -9.72 18.31 -2.25
C GLY A 117 -8.50 17.86 -1.44
N LYS A 118 -8.69 17.42 -0.21
CA LYS A 118 -7.65 16.88 0.67
C LYS A 118 -7.70 15.36 0.73
N LEU A 119 -6.55 14.74 0.96
CA LEU A 119 -6.45 13.31 1.20
C LEU A 119 -6.32 13.08 2.71
N GLY A 120 -7.01 12.08 3.26
CA GLY A 120 -7.02 11.81 4.69
C GLY A 120 -7.59 10.45 5.04
N VAL A 121 -7.96 10.32 6.31
CA VAL A 121 -8.63 9.15 6.90
C VAL A 121 -9.85 9.60 7.69
N LEU A 122 -10.71 8.65 8.07
CA LEU A 122 -11.89 8.92 8.87
C LEU A 122 -11.68 8.41 10.30
N GLY A 123 -12.18 9.15 11.29
CA GLY A 123 -12.29 8.71 12.68
C GLY A 123 -13.38 7.65 12.83
N GLN A 124 -13.08 6.44 12.39
CA GLN A 124 -13.92 5.25 12.48
C GLN A 124 -13.02 4.00 12.44
N ASP A 125 -13.59 2.80 12.61
CA ASP A 125 -12.83 1.55 12.63
C ASP A 125 -11.72 1.55 13.70
N PHE A 126 -12.02 2.13 14.87
CA PHE A 126 -11.12 2.36 15.99
C PHE A 126 -9.95 3.32 15.70
N ALA A 127 -10.00 4.05 14.58
CA ALA A 127 -9.07 5.12 14.28
C ALA A 127 -9.56 6.44 14.89
N PHE A 128 -8.65 7.22 15.47
CA PHE A 128 -8.94 8.54 16.05
C PHE A 128 -10.14 8.55 17.01
N ASP A 129 -10.19 7.54 17.89
CA ASP A 129 -11.23 7.38 18.91
C ASP A 129 -12.67 7.34 18.35
N ASP A 130 -12.82 6.92 17.09
CA ASP A 130 -14.10 6.85 16.38
C ASP A 130 -14.88 8.19 16.40
N ASP A 131 -14.16 9.32 16.36
CA ASP A 131 -14.76 10.66 16.50
C ASP A 131 -15.65 11.11 15.32
N GLY A 132 -15.74 10.30 14.26
CA GLY A 132 -16.56 10.54 13.07
C GLY A 132 -16.03 11.62 12.13
N LYS A 133 -14.83 12.17 12.38
CA LYS A 133 -14.27 13.31 11.64
C LYS A 133 -13.35 12.88 10.51
N PHE A 134 -13.08 13.82 9.61
CA PHE A 134 -12.04 13.66 8.60
C PHE A 134 -10.70 14.19 9.14
N HIS A 135 -9.67 13.34 9.15
CA HIS A 135 -8.32 13.68 9.56
C HIS A 135 -7.43 13.81 8.32
N GLU A 136 -7.01 15.03 8.01
CA GLU A 136 -6.15 15.29 6.86
C GLU A 136 -4.82 14.54 6.99
N ARG A 137 -4.40 13.87 5.91
CA ARG A 137 -3.09 13.27 5.78
C ARG A 137 -2.24 14.16 4.88
N GLY A 138 -1.29 14.87 5.50
CA GLY A 138 -0.30 15.67 4.79
C GLY A 138 0.58 14.83 3.85
N ALA A 139 1.19 15.48 2.85
CA ALA A 139 2.05 14.81 1.88
C ALA A 139 3.32 14.24 2.54
N GLU A 140 3.79 14.86 3.61
CA GLU A 140 4.93 14.50 4.44
C GLU A 140 4.70 13.26 5.32
N ILE A 141 3.45 12.82 5.46
CA ILE A 141 3.12 11.62 6.23
C ILE A 141 3.50 10.39 5.42
N ILE A 142 4.47 9.63 5.94
CA ILE A 142 4.96 8.45 5.24
C ILE A 142 3.99 7.29 5.44
N GLN A 143 3.32 6.90 4.35
CA GLN A 143 2.69 5.60 4.29
C GLN A 143 3.75 4.56 4.02
N LYS A 144 4.01 3.75 5.04
CA LYS A 144 4.98 2.66 4.99
C LYS A 144 4.42 1.60 4.05
N THR A 145 4.63 1.75 2.73
CA THR A 145 4.88 0.66 1.76
C THR A 145 4.61 0.95 0.27
N ASP A 146 4.18 2.15 -0.13
CA ASP A 146 3.69 2.35 -1.52
C ASP A 146 4.64 3.18 -2.41
N CYS A 147 5.94 2.88 -2.32
CA CYS A 147 7.00 3.60 -3.03
C CYS A 147 7.76 2.70 -4.01
N GLN A 148 8.11 3.22 -5.19
CA GLN A 148 9.03 2.58 -6.12
C GLN A 148 10.05 3.58 -6.66
N LEU A 149 11.21 3.08 -7.08
CA LEU A 149 12.16 3.94 -7.79
C LEU A 149 11.52 4.41 -9.10
N ALA A 150 11.69 5.70 -9.38
CA ALA A 150 11.33 6.20 -10.69
C ALA A 150 12.26 5.58 -11.75
N ASP A 151 11.84 5.53 -13.00
CA ASP A 151 12.69 5.22 -14.14
C ASP A 151 13.59 6.43 -14.49
N ALA A 152 14.38 6.37 -15.56
CA ALA A 152 15.25 7.47 -15.97
C ALA A 152 14.49 8.72 -16.46
N ALA A 153 13.22 8.55 -16.86
CA ALA A 153 12.34 9.65 -17.25
C ALA A 153 11.51 10.21 -16.06
N GLY A 154 11.70 9.68 -14.85
CA GLY A 154 11.00 10.13 -13.65
C GLY A 154 9.63 9.50 -13.42
N ASN A 155 9.28 8.44 -14.16
CA ASN A 155 8.02 7.70 -14.00
C ASN A 155 8.17 6.62 -12.92
N ALA A 156 7.24 6.55 -11.97
CA ALA A 156 7.15 5.43 -11.04
C ALA A 156 6.11 4.41 -11.51
N PHE A 157 6.45 3.13 -11.42
CA PHE A 157 5.56 2.03 -11.78
C PHE A 157 5.17 1.25 -10.53
N ILE A 158 3.88 1.32 -10.19
CA ILE A 158 3.35 0.87 -8.91
C ILE A 158 2.07 0.08 -9.17
N ALA A 159 1.91 -1.06 -8.53
CA ALA A 159 0.68 -1.83 -8.55
C ALA A 159 0.48 -2.48 -7.18
N ILE A 160 -0.35 -1.88 -6.35
CA ILE A 160 -0.61 -2.29 -4.97
C ILE A 160 -1.97 -2.98 -4.88
N SER A 161 -2.01 -4.02 -4.04
CA SER A 161 -3.25 -4.68 -3.63
C SER A 161 -3.33 -4.69 -2.11
N HIS A 162 -4.37 -4.04 -1.55
CA HIS A 162 -4.78 -4.24 -0.16
C HIS A 162 -6.03 -5.10 -0.13
N ILE A 163 -5.99 -6.15 0.68
CA ILE A 163 -7.15 -7.01 0.91
C ILE A 163 -7.55 -6.86 2.38
N GLY A 164 -8.76 -6.36 2.62
CA GLY A 164 -9.25 -6.08 3.97
C GLY A 164 -8.66 -4.81 4.58
N LEU A 165 -8.61 -3.71 3.83
CA LEU A 165 -8.32 -2.38 4.36
C LEU A 165 -9.58 -1.81 5.04
N PRO A 166 -9.52 -1.30 6.28
CA PRO A 166 -10.68 -0.65 6.92
C PRO A 166 -11.19 0.55 6.12
N ALA A 167 -12.49 0.84 6.21
CA ALA A 167 -13.12 1.94 5.48
C ALA A 167 -12.58 3.32 5.92
N SER A 168 -12.03 3.41 7.14
CA SER A 168 -11.28 4.57 7.63
C SER A 168 -10.12 4.97 6.73
N GLY A 169 -9.51 4.00 6.01
CA GLY A 169 -8.25 4.20 5.28
C GLY A 169 -7.02 4.22 6.19
N ASP A 170 -7.17 3.78 7.45
CA ASP A 170 -6.10 3.63 8.42
C ASP A 170 -6.01 2.18 8.92
N LEU A 171 -4.81 1.60 8.90
CA LEU A 171 -4.53 0.24 9.37
C LEU A 171 -4.11 0.20 10.86
N THR A 172 -4.04 1.35 11.52
CA THR A 172 -3.57 1.44 12.92
C THR A 172 -4.68 1.25 13.95
N GLY A 173 -5.93 1.58 13.61
CA GLY A 173 -7.07 1.49 14.53
C GLY A 173 -7.48 0.05 14.86
N CYS A 174 -7.52 -0.82 13.85
CA CYS A 174 -7.95 -2.20 14.01
C CYS A 174 -7.14 -3.19 13.17
N ASN A 175 -7.19 -4.47 13.55
CA ASN A 175 -6.56 -5.55 12.80
C ASN A 175 -7.62 -6.39 12.05
N PRO A 176 -7.52 -6.52 10.72
CA PRO A 176 -8.52 -7.21 9.90
C PRO A 176 -8.54 -8.73 10.07
N GLN A 177 -7.45 -9.36 10.54
CA GLN A 177 -7.39 -10.82 10.69
C GLN A 177 -7.86 -11.29 12.07
N SER A 178 -7.42 -10.61 13.12
CA SER A 178 -7.68 -10.99 14.51
C SER A 178 -7.31 -9.85 15.44
N ALA A 179 -7.97 -9.75 16.58
CA ALA A 179 -7.48 -8.89 17.67
C ALA A 179 -6.04 -9.28 18.04
N TYR A 180 -5.16 -8.29 18.20
CA TYR A 180 -3.76 -8.51 18.58
C TYR A 180 -3.35 -7.52 19.66
N LYS A 181 -2.98 -8.04 20.84
CA LYS A 181 -2.70 -7.22 22.03
C LYS A 181 -3.84 -6.24 22.30
N GLN A 182 -3.56 -4.93 22.22
CA GLN A 182 -4.49 -3.83 22.46
C GLN A 182 -5.19 -3.35 21.19
N THR A 183 -4.94 -3.98 20.03
CA THR A 183 -5.59 -3.62 18.77
C THR A 183 -6.84 -4.49 18.56
N PRO A 184 -8.04 -3.88 18.49
CA PRO A 184 -9.29 -4.60 18.27
C PRO A 184 -9.36 -5.22 16.86
N MET A 185 -10.30 -6.16 16.68
CA MET A 185 -10.57 -6.74 15.36
C MET A 185 -11.42 -5.77 14.53
N CYS A 186 -11.11 -5.62 13.25
CA CYS A 186 -11.95 -4.80 12.36
C CYS A 186 -13.30 -5.48 12.09
N GLU A 187 -14.35 -4.66 12.00
CA GLU A 187 -15.68 -5.10 11.57
C GLU A 187 -15.64 -5.57 10.11
N ARG A 188 -16.14 -6.78 9.81
CA ARG A 188 -15.98 -7.34 8.45
C ARG A 188 -16.68 -6.53 7.37
N SER A 189 -17.81 -5.91 7.70
CA SER A 189 -18.58 -5.07 6.76
C SER A 189 -17.87 -3.76 6.41
N SER A 190 -16.94 -3.28 7.25
CA SER A 190 -16.17 -2.06 6.97
C SER A 190 -14.94 -2.30 6.08
N LEU A 191 -14.57 -3.57 5.85
CA LEU A 191 -13.37 -3.89 5.09
C LEU A 191 -13.54 -3.69 3.57
N ARG A 192 -12.46 -3.23 2.92
CA ARG A 192 -12.35 -2.99 1.48
C ARG A 192 -11.20 -3.76 0.86
N ASN A 193 -11.43 -4.26 -0.35
CA ASN A 193 -10.35 -4.65 -1.25
C ASN A 193 -10.02 -3.45 -2.13
N VAL A 194 -8.79 -2.96 -2.07
CA VAL A 194 -8.34 -1.77 -2.79
C VAL A 194 -7.17 -2.12 -3.69
N PHE A 195 -7.32 -1.86 -4.97
CA PHE A 195 -6.28 -2.06 -5.99
C PHE A 195 -6.00 -0.73 -6.66
N TYR A 196 -4.73 -0.33 -6.67
CA TYR A 196 -4.36 0.96 -7.23
C TYR A 196 -2.92 0.95 -7.70
N GLY A 197 -2.56 1.94 -8.50
CA GLY A 197 -1.21 2.00 -9.02
C GLY A 197 -1.00 3.06 -10.08
N LEU A 198 0.24 3.10 -10.56
CA LEU A 198 0.75 3.91 -11.65
C LEU A 198 1.29 2.93 -12.70
N LEU A 199 0.62 2.81 -13.83
CA LEU A 199 0.99 1.86 -14.89
C LEU A 199 1.96 2.46 -15.92
N GLY A 200 2.25 3.76 -15.80
CA GLY A 200 3.14 4.51 -16.67
C GLY A 200 2.46 5.12 -17.90
N PRO A 201 3.23 5.86 -18.72
CA PRO A 201 2.71 6.74 -19.76
C PRO A 201 2.05 6.02 -20.94
N GLU A 202 2.37 4.73 -21.12
CA GLU A 202 1.83 3.93 -22.23
C GLU A 202 0.52 3.23 -21.88
N ALA A 203 0.11 3.19 -20.61
CA ALA A 203 -1.17 2.61 -20.23
C ALA A 203 -2.33 3.52 -20.62
N THR A 204 -3.44 2.95 -21.06
CA THR A 204 -4.63 3.70 -21.53
C THR A 204 -5.91 3.29 -20.81
N ALA A 205 -6.05 2.02 -20.45
CA ALA A 205 -7.19 1.53 -19.68
C ALA A 205 -6.84 0.28 -18.87
N VAL A 206 -7.63 0.04 -17.83
CA VAL A 206 -7.66 -1.20 -17.07
C VAL A 206 -9.04 -1.81 -17.15
N THR A 207 -9.11 -3.14 -17.12
CA THR A 207 -10.39 -3.86 -16.96
C THR A 207 -10.37 -4.64 -15.65
N TYR A 208 -11.47 -4.64 -14.91
CA TYR A 208 -11.62 -5.38 -13.66
C TYR A 208 -13.05 -5.88 -13.47
N LYS A 209 -13.29 -6.65 -12.40
CA LYS A 209 -14.65 -6.97 -11.93
C LYS A 209 -15.01 -6.06 -10.77
N ASP A 210 -16.12 -5.35 -10.88
CA ASP A 210 -16.64 -4.50 -9.81
C ASP A 210 -17.24 -5.35 -8.66
N ALA A 211 -17.89 -4.68 -7.72
CA ALA A 211 -18.51 -5.31 -6.55
C ALA A 211 -19.61 -6.31 -6.93
N ASP A 212 -20.35 -6.05 -8.01
CA ASP A 212 -21.44 -6.89 -8.51
C ASP A 212 -20.93 -7.99 -9.45
N GLY A 213 -19.62 -8.07 -9.66
CA GLY A 213 -18.97 -9.02 -10.55
C GLY A 213 -19.04 -8.64 -12.03
N LYS A 214 -19.62 -7.47 -12.37
CA LYS A 214 -19.66 -6.96 -13.74
C LYS A 214 -18.27 -6.52 -14.17
N VAL A 215 -17.98 -6.77 -15.44
CA VAL A 215 -16.71 -6.39 -16.05
C VAL A 215 -16.76 -4.92 -16.41
N VAL A 216 -15.87 -4.14 -15.81
CA VAL A 216 -15.76 -2.69 -16.00
C VAL A 216 -14.44 -2.38 -16.68
N ARG A 217 -14.50 -1.55 -17.72
CA ARG A 217 -13.33 -0.94 -18.36
C ARG A 217 -13.23 0.50 -17.89
N GLN A 218 -12.10 0.85 -17.27
CA GLN A 218 -11.80 2.19 -16.76
C GLN A 218 -10.59 2.76 -17.50
N ARG A 219 -10.72 3.98 -18.04
CA ARG A 219 -9.56 4.72 -18.54
C ARG A 219 -8.62 5.07 -17.38
N VAL A 220 -7.32 4.90 -17.58
CA VAL A 220 -6.35 5.39 -16.60
C VAL A 220 -6.31 6.91 -16.64
N SER A 221 -5.78 7.53 -15.57
CA SER A 221 -5.74 8.98 -15.44
C SER A 221 -4.31 9.51 -15.40
N GLY A 222 -4.11 10.65 -16.07
CA GLY A 222 -2.85 11.38 -16.08
C GLY A 222 -1.73 10.66 -16.85
N PRO A 223 -0.57 11.33 -17.01
CA PRO A 223 0.61 10.74 -17.63
C PRO A 223 1.19 9.57 -16.81
N GLU A 224 0.83 9.45 -15.54
CA GLU A 224 1.29 8.37 -14.66
C GLU A 224 0.56 7.03 -14.92
N GLY A 225 -0.50 7.03 -15.73
CA GLY A 225 -1.31 5.83 -15.97
C GLY A 225 -2.01 5.35 -14.70
N ALA A 226 -2.58 6.29 -13.93
CA ALA A 226 -3.12 5.99 -12.60
C ALA A 226 -4.47 5.28 -12.66
N TYR A 227 -4.67 4.30 -11.78
CA TYR A 227 -5.95 3.62 -11.58
C TYR A 227 -6.24 3.40 -10.09
N LEU A 228 -7.52 3.32 -9.74
CA LEU A 228 -8.02 3.03 -8.41
C LEU A 228 -9.31 2.22 -8.51
N VAL A 229 -9.33 1.07 -7.84
CA VAL A 229 -10.48 0.17 -7.74
C VAL A 229 -10.71 -0.13 -6.27
N VAL A 230 -11.95 0.06 -5.82
CA VAL A 230 -12.38 -0.21 -4.45
C VAL A 230 -13.61 -1.08 -4.52
N LYS A 231 -13.64 -2.15 -3.72
CA LYS A 231 -14.81 -3.01 -3.60
C LYS A 231 -14.95 -3.53 -2.16
N PRO A 232 -16.16 -3.97 -1.74
CA PRO A 232 -16.34 -4.64 -0.47
C PRO A 232 -15.41 -5.86 -0.37
N THR A 233 -14.99 -6.17 0.84
CA THR A 233 -14.39 -7.48 1.10
C THR A 233 -15.49 -8.52 1.20
N GLU A 234 -15.35 -9.63 0.49
CA GLU A 234 -16.29 -10.76 0.55
C GLU A 234 -16.41 -11.25 2.01
N PRO A 235 -17.62 -11.36 2.59
CA PRO A 235 -17.81 -11.66 4.02
C PRO A 235 -17.19 -12.98 4.48
N ASP A 236 -17.12 -13.98 3.60
CA ASP A 236 -16.61 -15.33 3.86
C ASP A 236 -15.12 -15.49 3.53
N ARG A 237 -14.47 -14.45 3.00
CA ARG A 237 -13.05 -14.49 2.64
C ARG A 237 -12.18 -14.67 3.88
N ARG A 238 -11.45 -15.79 3.92
CA ARG A 238 -10.55 -16.12 5.04
C ARG A 238 -9.19 -15.43 4.96
N GLN A 239 -8.71 -15.14 3.74
CA GLN A 239 -7.42 -14.50 3.52
C GLN A 239 -7.62 -12.98 3.32
N ILE A 240 -7.55 -12.25 4.43
CA ILE A 240 -7.68 -10.80 4.54
C ILE A 240 -6.50 -10.22 5.32
N GLY A 241 -6.37 -8.90 5.38
CA GLY A 241 -5.29 -8.22 6.11
C GLY A 241 -3.91 -8.32 5.49
N TYR A 242 -3.83 -8.60 4.19
CA TYR A 242 -2.55 -8.62 3.50
C TYR A 242 -2.45 -7.48 2.49
N TRP A 243 -1.22 -7.06 2.31
CA TRP A 243 -0.79 -6.06 1.35
C TRP A 243 0.21 -6.74 0.41
N SER A 244 0.07 -6.47 -0.88
CA SER A 244 0.98 -6.99 -1.90
C SER A 244 1.54 -5.86 -2.74
N PRO A 245 2.85 -5.58 -2.68
CA PRO A 245 3.52 -4.67 -3.59
C PRO A 245 3.68 -5.28 -4.98
N GLY A 246 3.75 -4.42 -5.97
CA GLY A 246 3.99 -4.76 -7.36
C GLY A 246 4.51 -3.55 -8.14
N VAL A 247 5.19 -3.83 -9.25
CA VAL A 247 5.44 -2.86 -10.34
C VAL A 247 4.48 -3.09 -11.51
N SER A 248 3.82 -4.25 -11.53
CA SER A 248 2.80 -4.64 -12.49
C SER A 248 1.63 -5.30 -11.75
N PRO A 249 0.40 -5.07 -12.20
CA PRO A 249 -0.78 -5.64 -11.54
C PRO A 249 -0.79 -7.17 -11.70
N GLY A 250 -0.74 -7.87 -10.56
CA GLY A 250 -0.89 -9.32 -10.49
C GLY A 250 -2.25 -9.78 -9.94
N SER A 251 -3.05 -8.87 -9.39
CA SER A 251 -4.37 -9.16 -8.81
C SER A 251 -5.31 -7.96 -8.92
N GLY A 252 -6.62 -8.18 -8.75
CA GLY A 252 -7.65 -7.14 -8.80
C GLY A 252 -8.05 -6.66 -10.20
N LEU A 253 -7.11 -6.68 -11.14
CA LEU A 253 -7.35 -6.37 -12.55
C LEU A 253 -7.44 -7.65 -13.40
N ARG A 254 -8.13 -7.55 -14.54
CA ARG A 254 -8.23 -8.57 -15.60
C ARG A 254 -7.32 -8.25 -16.79
N SER A 255 -7.15 -6.99 -17.11
CA SER A 255 -6.26 -6.58 -18.20
C SER A 255 -5.77 -5.14 -18.06
N VAL A 256 -4.70 -4.85 -18.78
CA VAL A 256 -4.18 -3.50 -19.03
C VAL A 256 -4.08 -3.31 -20.54
N GLU A 257 -4.62 -2.21 -21.04
CA GLU A 257 -4.54 -1.78 -22.44
C GLU A 257 -3.48 -0.69 -22.60
N TYR A 258 -2.74 -0.72 -23.70
CA TYR A 258 -1.64 0.19 -23.98
C TYR A 258 -1.87 1.00 -25.26
N ARG A 259 -1.14 2.11 -25.39
CA ARG A 259 -1.23 3.06 -26.51
C ARG A 259 -0.92 2.44 -27.86
N ASP A 260 -0.03 1.45 -27.90
CA ASP A 260 0.31 0.68 -29.10
C ASP A 260 -0.76 -0.34 -29.53
N GLY A 261 -1.92 -0.33 -28.89
CA GLY A 261 -3.04 -1.23 -29.16
C GLY A 261 -2.91 -2.62 -28.52
N SER A 262 -1.78 -2.93 -27.90
CA SER A 262 -1.62 -4.20 -27.20
C SER A 262 -2.44 -4.25 -25.90
N THR A 263 -2.82 -5.46 -25.51
CA THR A 263 -3.52 -5.73 -24.25
C THR A 263 -2.79 -6.83 -23.49
N CYS A 264 -2.42 -6.56 -22.25
CA CYS A 264 -1.95 -7.58 -21.33
C CYS A 264 -3.13 -8.17 -20.56
N MET A 265 -3.35 -9.48 -20.70
CA MET A 265 -4.31 -10.22 -19.89
C MET A 265 -3.67 -10.69 -18.59
N ILE A 266 -4.28 -10.36 -17.46
CA ILE A 266 -3.84 -10.78 -16.13
C ILE A 266 -4.59 -12.06 -15.79
N PRO A 267 -3.90 -13.21 -15.75
CA PRO A 267 -4.55 -14.47 -15.42
C PRO A 267 -5.01 -14.47 -13.96
N ASN A 268 -5.97 -15.33 -13.62
CA ASN A 268 -6.53 -15.41 -12.28
C ASN A 268 -5.42 -15.61 -11.22
N PRO A 269 -5.32 -14.75 -10.18
CA PRO A 269 -4.24 -14.74 -9.19
C PRO A 269 -4.11 -16.02 -8.33
N ARG A 270 -5.03 -17.00 -8.46
CA ARG A 270 -4.93 -18.29 -7.76
C ARG A 270 -3.63 -19.07 -8.05
N ARG A 271 -2.87 -18.71 -9.09
CA ARG A 271 -1.50 -19.22 -9.30
C ARG A 271 -0.48 -18.31 -8.61
N ILE A 272 -0.28 -18.53 -7.31
CA ILE A 272 0.88 -17.98 -6.60
C ILE A 272 2.14 -18.51 -7.29
N GLY A 273 2.97 -17.62 -7.85
CA GLY A 273 4.33 -17.95 -8.30
C GLY A 273 4.59 -18.16 -9.80
N GLY A 274 3.68 -17.78 -10.72
CA GLY A 274 3.97 -17.99 -12.15
C GLY A 274 3.14 -17.23 -13.20
N ALA A 275 2.25 -16.31 -12.82
CA ALA A 275 1.58 -15.45 -13.79
C ALA A 275 2.58 -14.47 -14.41
N ARG A 276 2.65 -14.38 -15.75
CA ARG A 276 3.42 -13.31 -16.42
C ARG A 276 2.85 -11.96 -15.98
N ALA A 277 3.66 -11.21 -15.24
CA ALA A 277 3.37 -9.82 -14.92
C ALA A 277 3.19 -9.03 -16.22
N CYS A 278 2.27 -8.05 -16.22
CA CYS A 278 2.12 -7.18 -17.38
C CYS A 278 3.40 -6.40 -17.65
N PRO A 279 3.76 -6.19 -18.94
CA PRO A 279 4.96 -5.45 -19.30
C PRO A 279 4.87 -4.01 -18.79
N VAL A 280 5.99 -3.51 -18.30
CA VAL A 280 6.14 -2.14 -17.81
C VAL A 280 6.44 -1.22 -19.00
N LYS A 281 5.45 -1.03 -19.88
CA LYS A 281 5.64 -0.28 -21.14
C LYS A 281 5.91 1.20 -20.88
N GLY A 282 6.86 1.76 -21.64
CA GLY A 282 7.35 3.11 -21.45
C GLY A 282 8.40 3.26 -20.34
N TYR A 283 8.83 2.16 -19.70
CA TYR A 283 9.93 2.21 -18.73
C TYR A 283 11.25 2.61 -19.41
N VAL A 284 11.88 3.66 -18.90
CA VAL A 284 13.19 4.12 -19.38
C VAL A 284 14.28 3.62 -18.42
N THR A 285 15.09 2.66 -18.87
CA THR A 285 16.18 2.11 -18.06
C THR A 285 17.21 3.18 -17.70
N PRO A 286 17.58 3.33 -16.41
CA PRO A 286 18.65 4.23 -16.01
C PRO A 286 20.00 3.73 -16.55
N GLU A 287 20.80 4.65 -17.06
CA GLU A 287 22.18 4.38 -17.43
C GLU A 287 23.04 4.27 -16.18
N LEU A 288 23.44 3.04 -15.86
CA LEU A 288 24.31 2.75 -14.73
C LEU A 288 25.59 2.09 -15.27
N THR A 289 26.75 2.64 -14.93
CA THR A 289 28.04 1.98 -15.21
C THR A 289 28.12 0.69 -14.40
N PRO A 290 28.28 -0.50 -15.01
CA PRO A 290 28.43 -1.76 -14.28
C PRO A 290 29.51 -1.67 -13.21
N ALA A 291 29.27 -2.30 -12.06
CA ALA A 291 30.30 -2.45 -11.03
C ALA A 291 30.94 -3.85 -11.14
N THR A 292 32.26 -3.89 -11.16
CA THR A 292 33.03 -5.15 -11.16
C THR A 292 33.37 -5.59 -9.73
N ARG A 293 33.82 -6.84 -9.57
CA ARG A 293 34.24 -7.34 -8.26
C ARG A 293 35.54 -6.67 -7.81
N GLU A 294 36.44 -6.44 -8.74
CA GLU A 294 37.75 -5.83 -8.53
C GLU A 294 37.61 -4.40 -8.00
N GLU A 295 36.66 -3.63 -8.54
CA GLU A 295 36.33 -2.29 -8.08
C GLU A 295 35.77 -2.26 -6.65
N LEU A 296 35.01 -3.28 -6.28
CA LEU A 296 34.22 -3.28 -5.05
C LEU A 296 34.86 -4.03 -3.88
N ALA A 297 35.84 -4.89 -4.16
CA ALA A 297 36.45 -5.76 -3.17
C ALA A 297 37.04 -4.96 -1.99
N THR A 298 36.58 -5.31 -0.79
CA THR A 298 37.10 -4.72 0.46
C THR A 298 37.01 -5.73 1.60
N PRO A 299 37.95 -5.70 2.57
CA PRO A 299 37.80 -6.46 3.80
C PRO A 299 36.53 -6.06 4.56
N ILE A 300 35.82 -7.06 5.08
CA ILE A 300 34.67 -6.89 5.98
C ILE A 300 35.13 -7.20 7.40
N ARG A 301 34.88 -6.28 8.32
CA ARG A 301 35.13 -6.46 9.75
C ARG A 301 33.83 -6.77 10.46
N VAL A 302 33.83 -7.78 11.33
CA VAL A 302 32.65 -8.17 12.11
C VAL A 302 33.00 -8.16 13.60
N ARG A 303 32.11 -7.58 14.40
CA ARG A 303 32.14 -7.61 15.87
C ARG A 303 30.88 -8.28 16.37
N VAL A 304 31.05 -9.29 17.21
CA VAL A 304 29.96 -10.00 17.88
C VAL A 304 29.88 -9.48 19.31
N GLY A 305 28.74 -8.88 19.67
CA GLY A 305 28.47 -8.39 21.01
C GLY A 305 28.47 -9.53 22.02
N ARG A 306 29.11 -9.31 23.17
CA ARG A 306 29.19 -10.29 24.26
C ARG A 306 27.96 -10.25 25.17
N GLU A 307 27.35 -9.08 25.30
CA GLU A 307 26.22 -8.88 26.20
C GLU A 307 24.88 -9.04 25.45
N PRO A 308 23.87 -9.64 26.09
CA PRO A 308 22.53 -9.66 25.55
C PRO A 308 21.94 -8.24 25.54
N VAL A 309 21.33 -7.87 24.42
CA VAL A 309 20.53 -6.66 24.28
C VAL A 309 19.05 -7.03 24.19
N GLY A 310 18.17 -6.19 24.71
CA GLY A 310 16.72 -6.40 24.63
C GLY A 310 15.96 -5.64 25.70
N VAL A 311 14.66 -5.47 25.47
CA VAL A 311 13.72 -4.87 26.42
C VAL A 311 13.11 -5.95 27.32
N LYS A 312 12.71 -5.55 28.53
CA LYS A 312 12.08 -6.46 29.52
C LYS A 312 10.84 -7.13 28.88
N GLY A 313 10.76 -8.46 28.97
CA GLY A 313 9.65 -9.25 28.40
C GLY A 313 9.83 -9.71 26.94
N ALA A 314 10.94 -9.35 26.28
CA ALA A 314 11.31 -9.87 24.96
C ALA A 314 12.48 -10.87 25.04
N ASP A 315 12.60 -11.73 24.03
CA ASP A 315 13.75 -12.62 23.88
C ASP A 315 15.04 -11.80 23.79
N LYS A 316 16.01 -12.15 24.63
CA LYS A 316 17.35 -11.54 24.60
C LYS A 316 18.00 -11.77 23.23
N GLN A 317 18.52 -10.71 22.63
CA GLN A 317 19.19 -10.73 21.34
C GLN A 317 20.69 -10.49 21.49
N ARG A 318 21.45 -10.95 20.51
CA ARG A 318 22.87 -10.68 20.33
C ARG A 318 23.03 -9.76 19.13
N ARG A 319 23.75 -8.66 19.37
CA ARG A 319 24.14 -7.71 18.34
C ARG A 319 25.37 -8.20 17.58
N VAL A 320 25.30 -8.22 16.27
CA VAL A 320 26.41 -8.48 15.35
C VAL A 320 26.58 -7.26 14.47
N THR A 321 27.67 -6.54 14.64
CA THR A 321 27.98 -5.33 13.85
C THR A 321 28.98 -5.71 12.78
N PHE A 322 28.65 -5.40 11.52
CA PHE A 322 29.61 -5.53 10.43
C PHE A 322 29.92 -4.18 9.82
N SER A 323 31.15 -4.02 9.35
CA SER A 323 31.61 -2.79 8.73
C SER A 323 32.60 -3.06 7.60
N PHE A 324 32.63 -2.17 6.62
CA PHE A 324 33.54 -2.22 5.48
C PHE A 324 33.74 -0.79 4.92
N ARG A 325 34.82 -0.58 4.16
CA ARG A 325 35.02 0.69 3.45
C ARG A 325 34.37 0.60 2.07
N ALA A 326 33.37 1.41 1.81
CA ALA A 326 32.73 1.51 0.50
C ALA A 326 33.76 1.97 -0.54
N ARG A 327 34.01 1.17 -1.57
CA ARG A 327 34.90 1.56 -2.67
C ARG A 327 34.22 2.45 -3.69
N ARG A 328 32.90 2.39 -3.76
CA ARG A 328 32.05 3.13 -4.69
C ARG A 328 30.94 3.82 -3.91
N ALA A 329 30.49 4.96 -4.40
CA ALA A 329 29.31 5.59 -3.86
C ALA A 329 28.07 4.71 -4.10
N GLY A 330 27.08 4.84 -3.24
CA GLY A 330 25.78 4.20 -3.40
C GLY A 330 24.64 5.14 -3.05
N ASP A 331 23.51 4.94 -3.67
CA ASP A 331 22.27 5.67 -3.50
C ASP A 331 21.08 4.69 -3.58
N SER A 332 19.88 5.18 -3.89
CA SER A 332 18.71 4.34 -4.03
C SER A 332 18.73 3.43 -5.27
N ARG A 333 19.44 3.79 -6.35
CA ARG A 333 19.56 3.01 -7.58
C ARG A 333 20.75 2.06 -7.58
N SER A 334 21.81 2.41 -6.87
CA SER A 334 22.99 1.55 -6.72
C SER A 334 23.35 1.43 -5.24
N GLN A 335 23.04 0.30 -4.60
CA GLN A 335 23.13 0.18 -3.14
C GLN A 335 23.92 -1.04 -2.69
N TYR A 336 24.55 -0.89 -1.53
CA TYR A 336 25.14 -2.02 -0.83
C TYR A 336 24.06 -2.91 -0.22
N THR A 337 24.25 -4.22 -0.33
CA THR A 337 23.35 -5.22 0.24
C THR A 337 24.11 -6.20 1.11
N PHE A 338 23.41 -6.95 1.94
CA PHE A 338 24.01 -7.99 2.76
C PHE A 338 23.14 -9.24 2.82
N GLU A 339 23.80 -10.39 3.00
CA GLU A 339 23.20 -11.66 3.41
C GLU A 339 23.97 -12.20 4.60
N ALA A 340 23.26 -12.55 5.65
CA ALA A 340 23.79 -13.17 6.85
C ALA A 340 23.12 -14.54 7.02
N LYS A 341 23.85 -15.61 6.69
CA LYS A 341 23.39 -16.99 6.71
C LYS A 341 24.09 -17.79 7.80
N LEU A 342 23.32 -18.48 8.65
CA LEU A 342 23.86 -19.45 9.60
C LEU A 342 24.17 -20.76 8.86
N VAL A 343 25.45 -20.95 8.50
CA VAL A 343 25.92 -22.14 7.77
C VAL A 343 26.10 -23.36 8.66
N LYS A 344 26.26 -23.16 9.98
CA LYS A 344 26.20 -24.22 10.98
C LYS A 344 25.27 -23.78 12.10
N ARG A 345 24.09 -24.41 12.20
CA ARG A 345 23.03 -24.03 13.13
C ARG A 345 23.09 -24.87 14.40
N GLY A 346 23.24 -24.21 15.54
CA GLY A 346 23.02 -24.82 16.86
C GLY A 346 21.55 -24.76 17.27
N LYS A 347 21.24 -25.30 18.45
CA LYS A 347 19.90 -25.21 19.05
C LYS A 347 19.50 -23.73 19.22
N HIS A 348 18.20 -23.42 19.13
CA HIS A 348 17.60 -22.09 19.39
C HIS A 348 17.85 -20.95 18.38
N CYS A 349 18.37 -21.23 17.18
CA CYS A 349 18.34 -20.24 16.10
C CYS A 349 16.97 -20.34 15.39
N SER A 350 16.14 -19.28 15.36
CA SER A 350 14.79 -19.32 14.76
C SER A 350 14.77 -19.03 13.24
N SER A 351 15.80 -18.40 12.69
CA SER A 351 15.98 -18.09 11.26
C SER A 351 17.39 -18.50 10.82
N GLY A 352 17.51 -19.07 9.62
CA GLY A 352 18.79 -19.49 9.02
C GLY A 352 19.45 -18.44 8.12
N THR A 353 18.70 -17.44 7.66
CA THR A 353 19.20 -16.39 6.75
C THR A 353 18.46 -15.08 7.01
N THR A 354 19.21 -13.98 7.10
CA THR A 354 18.69 -12.61 7.07
C THR A 354 19.39 -11.87 5.95
N PHE A 355 18.69 -11.02 5.21
CA PHE A 355 19.28 -10.22 4.16
C PHE A 355 18.61 -8.85 4.11
N GLY A 356 19.24 -7.90 3.44
CA GLY A 356 18.67 -6.58 3.27
C GLY A 356 19.56 -5.65 2.45
N ALA A 357 19.04 -4.46 2.21
CA ALA A 357 19.81 -3.36 1.66
C ALA A 357 20.30 -2.45 2.79
N ILE A 358 21.46 -1.85 2.59
CA ILE A 358 21.92 -0.70 3.37
C ILE A 358 21.13 0.49 2.83
N ALA A 359 19.97 0.74 3.43
CA ALA A 359 19.01 1.73 2.97
C ALA A 359 19.46 3.17 3.31
N LYS A 360 20.62 3.58 2.82
CA LYS A 360 21.12 4.94 2.89
C LYS A 360 22.06 5.25 1.74
N ASP A 361 22.24 6.53 1.46
CA ASP A 361 23.29 6.99 0.56
C ASP A 361 24.65 6.79 1.24
N VAL A 362 25.61 6.34 0.45
CA VAL A 362 26.95 5.97 0.89
C VAL A 362 27.94 6.72 0.00
N ALA A 363 28.86 7.47 0.61
CA ALA A 363 29.93 8.09 -0.15
C ALA A 363 31.03 7.07 -0.49
N ALA A 364 31.71 7.27 -1.62
CA ALA A 364 32.94 6.52 -1.90
C ALA A 364 33.98 6.81 -0.79
N GLY A 365 34.63 5.76 -0.30
CA GLY A 365 35.57 5.84 0.82
C GLY A 365 34.92 5.81 2.21
N GLU A 366 33.60 5.92 2.33
CA GLU A 366 32.90 5.87 3.62
C GLU A 366 33.08 4.52 4.32
N VAL A 367 33.25 4.51 5.65
CA VAL A 367 33.16 3.29 6.44
C VAL A 367 31.70 3.04 6.79
N VAL A 368 31.10 2.08 6.09
CA VAL A 368 29.72 1.67 6.32
C VAL A 368 29.70 0.69 7.50
N SER A 369 28.73 0.86 8.40
CA SER A 369 28.49 -0.03 9.55
C SER A 369 27.01 -0.34 9.66
N SER A 370 26.68 -1.61 9.90
CA SER A 370 25.31 -2.07 10.08
C SER A 370 25.23 -3.11 11.19
N GLU A 371 24.10 -3.13 11.88
CA GLU A 371 23.83 -4.05 12.99
C GLU A 371 22.80 -5.10 12.58
N LEU A 372 23.05 -6.34 12.99
CA LEU A 372 22.14 -7.46 12.86
C LEU A 372 21.88 -8.03 14.26
N PHE A 373 20.66 -8.51 14.47
CA PHE A 373 20.26 -9.07 15.75
C PHE A 373 19.85 -10.53 15.58
N PHE A 374 20.44 -11.38 16.39
CA PHE A 374 20.16 -12.82 16.43
C PHE A 374 19.70 -13.21 17.83
N PRO A 375 18.89 -14.27 18.02
CA PRO A 375 18.58 -14.77 19.36
C PRO A 375 19.87 -15.03 20.16
N TYR A 376 19.96 -14.55 21.40
CA TYR A 376 21.22 -14.61 22.17
C TYR A 376 21.72 -16.04 22.43
N ARG A 377 20.76 -16.98 22.55
CA ARG A 377 21.00 -18.42 22.72
C ARG A 377 21.41 -19.13 21.42
N CYS A 378 21.27 -18.47 20.27
CA CYS A 378 21.69 -19.04 19.00
C CYS A 378 23.22 -19.16 18.97
N ARG A 379 23.70 -20.40 18.88
CA ARG A 379 25.10 -20.72 18.66
C ARG A 379 25.28 -21.24 17.24
N GLY A 380 26.39 -20.89 16.60
CA GLY A 380 26.62 -21.32 15.23
C GLY A 380 27.71 -20.56 14.52
N ARG A 381 27.89 -20.86 13.23
CA ARG A 381 28.77 -20.10 12.35
C ARG A 381 27.95 -19.27 11.39
N LEU A 382 28.12 -17.96 11.45
CA LEU A 382 27.50 -16.99 10.56
C LEU A 382 28.42 -16.76 9.37
N GLN A 383 27.90 -16.89 8.16
CA GLN A 383 28.49 -16.39 6.93
C GLN A 383 27.80 -15.08 6.57
N LEU A 384 28.55 -13.99 6.54
CA LEU A 384 28.09 -12.69 6.11
C LEU A 384 28.69 -12.38 4.74
N LYS A 385 27.84 -12.06 3.77
CA LYS A 385 28.18 -11.58 2.44
C LYS A 385 27.73 -10.15 2.32
N VAL A 386 28.55 -9.32 1.68
CA VAL A 386 28.18 -7.96 1.28
C VAL A 386 28.25 -7.90 -0.24
N GLY A 387 27.21 -7.37 -0.84
CA GLY A 387 27.08 -7.17 -2.28
C GLY A 387 26.87 -5.70 -2.63
N TYR A 388 26.84 -5.43 -3.93
CA TYR A 388 26.48 -4.14 -4.48
C TYR A 388 25.54 -4.38 -5.65
N SER A 389 24.35 -3.82 -5.58
CA SER A 389 23.29 -4.04 -6.56
C SER A 389 22.98 -2.76 -7.29
N GLN A 390 22.62 -2.89 -8.57
CA GLN A 390 22.24 -1.80 -9.45
C GLN A 390 20.85 -2.08 -10.03
N GLU A 391 19.89 -1.21 -9.74
CA GLU A 391 18.53 -1.32 -10.21
C GLU A 391 18.41 -0.81 -11.66
N ARG A 392 18.54 -1.75 -12.61
CA ARG A 392 18.42 -1.48 -14.06
C ARG A 392 17.04 -1.79 -14.63
N ARG A 393 16.18 -2.44 -13.83
CA ARG A 393 14.84 -2.89 -14.19
C ARG A 393 13.90 -2.65 -13.01
N PRO A 394 12.62 -2.38 -13.26
CA PRO A 394 11.65 -2.25 -12.19
C PRO A 394 11.48 -3.60 -11.49
N ASP A 395 11.77 -3.66 -10.19
CA ASP A 395 11.60 -4.88 -9.39
C ASP A 395 10.61 -4.63 -8.24
N ALA A 396 9.49 -5.35 -8.27
CA ALA A 396 8.51 -5.35 -7.18
C ALA A 396 9.10 -5.90 -5.87
N ARG A 397 10.13 -6.76 -5.98
CA ARG A 397 10.86 -7.31 -4.86
C ARG A 397 12.07 -6.42 -4.61
N ARG A 398 11.88 -5.36 -3.79
CA ARG A 398 13.00 -4.68 -3.11
C ARG A 398 13.88 -5.62 -2.26
N VAL A 399 13.49 -6.89 -2.14
CA VAL A 399 14.42 -7.97 -1.84
C VAL A 399 15.35 -8.13 -3.04
N VAL A 400 16.31 -7.21 -3.12
CA VAL A 400 17.43 -7.25 -4.05
C VAL A 400 17.98 -8.67 -4.05
N GLY A 401 17.85 -9.35 -5.19
CA GLY A 401 18.53 -10.61 -5.44
C GLY A 401 20.01 -10.46 -5.16
N LEU A 402 20.52 -11.30 -4.27
CA LEU A 402 21.91 -11.44 -3.83
C LEU A 402 22.81 -12.05 -4.91
N ASN A 403 22.69 -11.55 -6.15
CA ASN A 403 23.36 -12.20 -7.28
C ASN A 403 24.78 -11.65 -7.53
N ASP A 404 25.19 -10.61 -6.80
CA ASP A 404 26.44 -9.90 -7.00
C ASP A 404 27.24 -9.80 -5.69
N ASP A 405 27.78 -10.93 -5.20
CA ASP A 405 28.75 -11.04 -4.08
C ASP A 405 30.09 -10.34 -4.40
N LYS A 406 30.04 -9.06 -4.79
CA LYS A 406 31.15 -8.31 -5.37
C LYS A 406 32.01 -7.59 -4.33
N VAL A 407 31.51 -7.38 -3.10
CA VAL A 407 32.22 -6.59 -2.07
C VAL A 407 33.08 -7.47 -1.18
N GLY A 408 32.49 -8.53 -0.59
CA GLY A 408 33.25 -9.45 0.24
C GLY A 408 32.41 -10.50 0.96
N THR A 409 33.09 -11.44 1.61
CA THR A 409 32.48 -12.46 2.45
C THR A 409 33.33 -12.70 3.68
N VAL A 410 32.70 -12.92 4.83
CA VAL A 410 33.37 -13.20 6.10
C VAL A 410 32.58 -14.25 6.88
N ARG A 411 33.28 -15.05 7.68
CA ARG A 411 32.67 -16.02 8.60
C ARG A 411 33.04 -15.69 10.02
N VAL A 412 32.07 -15.76 10.93
CA VAL A 412 32.27 -15.50 12.35
C VAL A 412 31.48 -16.51 13.18
N ASP A 413 32.02 -16.91 14.32
CA ASP A 413 31.33 -17.79 15.26
C ASP A 413 30.47 -16.98 16.24
N LEU A 414 29.22 -17.41 16.44
CA LEU A 414 28.33 -16.97 17.50
C LEU A 414 28.51 -17.95 18.67
N ARG A 415 29.29 -17.56 19.69
CA ARG A 415 29.64 -18.40 20.85
C ARG A 415 28.66 -18.27 22.02
#